data_AF-A0A842P476-F1
#
_entry.id   AF-A0A842P476-F1
#
_cell.length_a   1.000
_cell.length_b   1.000
_cell.length_c   1.000
_cell.angle_alpha   90.00
_cell.angle_beta   90.00
_cell.angle_gamma   90.00
#
_symmetry.space_group_name_H-M   'P 1'
#
loop_
_entity.id
_entity.type
_entity.pdbx_description
1 polymer ?
#
loop_
_entity_poly.entity_id
_entity_poly.type
_entity_poly.pdbx_seq_one_letter_code
_entity_poly.pdbx_strand_id
1 'polypeptide(L)'
;MGLRNEIREYSSMFRDVFSNKNILAISLTTSLYSLVAQGYRPFWTLYLKDFLGATYTNIGIFSMISTAENLLFQLPGGMLADRYGRRKIILVGTFIRTFSPILYFLAPSWEWAIPAAIVSGLT
;
A
#
# COMPACT_ATOMS: atom_id res chain seq x y z
N MET A 1 32.20 25.82 -10.26
CA MET A 1 31.00 26.46 -10.83
C MET A 1 29.76 25.55 -10.90
N GLY A 2 29.82 24.24 -10.54
CA GLY A 2 28.66 23.32 -10.66
C GLY A 2 27.65 23.34 -9.49
N LEU A 3 28.11 23.38 -8.24
CA LEU A 3 27.27 23.27 -7.03
C LEU A 3 26.11 24.29 -6.95
N ARG A 4 26.33 25.53 -7.38
CA ARG A 4 25.29 26.58 -7.33
C ARG A 4 24.17 26.35 -8.36
N ASN A 5 24.47 25.68 -9.48
CA ASN A 5 23.48 25.33 -10.48
C ASN A 5 22.68 24.10 -10.05
N GLU A 6 23.33 23.09 -9.47
CA GLU A 6 22.66 21.91 -8.91
C GLU A 6 21.66 22.32 -7.80
N ILE A 7 22.08 23.17 -6.85
CA ILE A 7 21.20 23.65 -5.78
C ILE A 7 19.97 24.37 -6.36
N ARG A 8 20.16 25.14 -7.43
CA ARG A 8 19.06 25.87 -8.09
C ARG A 8 18.10 24.90 -8.78
N GLU A 9 18.63 23.86 -9.43
CA GLU A 9 17.88 22.82 -10.13
C GLU A 9 17.03 21.98 -9.17
N TYR A 10 17.61 21.51 -8.06
CA TYR A 10 16.87 20.85 -6.98
C TYR A 10 15.77 21.76 -6.42
N SER A 11 16.06 23.05 -6.20
CA SER A 11 15.06 23.99 -5.67
C SER A 11 13.87 24.20 -6.61
N SER A 12 14.10 24.24 -7.94
CA SER A 12 13.02 24.33 -8.92
C SER A 12 12.21 23.04 -8.99
N MET A 13 12.86 21.87 -8.93
CA MET A 13 12.14 20.58 -8.91
C MET A 13 11.22 20.48 -7.70
N PHE A 14 11.69 20.84 -6.50
CA PHE A 14 10.84 20.90 -5.31
C PHE A 14 9.65 21.84 -5.50
N ARG A 15 9.89 23.02 -6.08
CA ARG A 15 8.82 23.99 -6.35
C ARG A 15 7.79 23.46 -7.35
N ASP A 16 8.22 22.75 -8.38
CA ASP A 16 7.36 22.17 -9.41
C ASP A 16 6.52 20.99 -8.90
N VAL A 17 7.09 20.19 -7.99
CA VAL A 17 6.39 19.10 -7.28
C VAL A 17 5.28 19.66 -6.40
N PHE A 18 5.56 20.69 -5.61
CA PHE A 18 4.57 21.33 -4.73
C PHE A 18 3.59 22.26 -5.47
N SER A 19 3.89 22.69 -6.70
CA SER A 19 2.99 23.52 -7.50
C SER A 19 1.93 22.70 -8.25
N ASN A 20 2.19 21.40 -8.48
CA ASN A 20 1.30 20.53 -9.22
C ASN A 20 0.16 19.96 -8.35
N LYS A 21 -1.07 20.42 -8.58
CA LYS A 21 -2.28 19.94 -7.88
C LYS A 21 -2.46 18.42 -7.93
N ASN A 22 -2.08 17.78 -9.04
CA ASN A 22 -2.18 16.32 -9.19
C ASN A 22 -1.18 15.56 -8.30
N ILE A 23 0.05 16.07 -8.17
CA ILE A 23 1.07 15.44 -7.32
C ILE A 23 0.71 15.64 -5.86
N LEU A 24 0.28 16.85 -5.50
CA LEU A 24 -0.25 17.16 -4.17
C LEU A 24 -1.43 16.26 -3.78
N ALA A 25 -2.40 16.07 -4.68
CA ALA A 25 -3.56 15.21 -4.45
C ALA A 25 -3.15 13.74 -4.22
N ILE A 26 -2.22 13.20 -5.03
CA ILE A 26 -1.71 11.84 -4.85
C ILE A 26 -0.96 11.71 -3.52
N SER A 27 -0.02 12.60 -3.24
CA SER A 27 0.76 12.56 -1.99
C SER A 27 -0.12 12.69 -0.75
N LEU A 28 -1.14 13.55 -0.79
CA LEU A 28 -2.07 13.75 0.32
C LEU A 28 -2.94 12.51 0.54
N THR A 29 -3.50 11.94 -0.53
CA THR A 29 -4.33 10.72 -0.44
C THR A 29 -3.50 9.52 0.02
N THR A 30 -2.27 9.35 -0.47
CA THR A 30 -1.39 8.28 0.00
C THR A 30 -0.97 8.47 1.44
N SER A 31 -0.69 9.70 1.88
CA SER A 31 -0.30 9.98 3.26
C SER A 31 -1.44 9.73 4.24
N LEU A 32 -2.64 10.21 3.93
CA LEU A 32 -3.84 9.96 4.73
C LEU A 32 -4.09 8.47 4.89
N TYR A 33 -3.99 7.71 3.79
CA TYR A 33 -4.10 6.26 3.87
C TYR A 33 -3.00 5.65 4.73
N SER A 34 -1.74 6.05 4.56
CA SER A 34 -0.62 5.47 5.32
C SER A 34 -0.80 5.66 6.83
N LEU A 35 -1.38 6.78 7.26
CA LEU A 35 -1.73 7.00 8.66
C LEU A 35 -2.81 6.03 9.15
N VAL A 36 -3.89 5.88 8.38
CA VAL A 36 -4.94 4.90 8.69
C VAL A 36 -4.37 3.48 8.71
N ALA A 37 -3.51 3.16 7.74
CA ALA A 37 -2.89 1.85 7.58
C ALA A 37 -2.02 1.46 8.77
N GLN A 38 -1.16 2.37 9.21
CA GLN A 38 -0.31 2.14 10.37
C GLN A 38 -1.13 2.08 11.67
N GLY A 39 -2.25 2.79 11.73
CA GLY A 39 -3.19 2.74 12.85
C GLY A 39 -3.90 1.40 12.99
N TYR A 40 -4.40 0.81 11.90
CA TYR A 40 -5.19 -0.43 11.97
C TYR A 40 -4.32 -1.70 12.04
N ARG A 41 -3.09 -1.69 11.53
CA ARG A 41 -2.18 -2.86 11.52
C ARG A 41 -2.09 -3.64 12.84
N PRO A 42 -1.88 -3.00 14.02
CA PRO A 42 -1.82 -3.74 15.28
C PRO A 42 -3.16 -4.37 15.67
N PHE A 43 -4.28 -3.73 15.32
CA PHE A 43 -5.62 -4.28 15.55
C PHE A 43 -5.89 -5.52 14.70
N TRP A 44 -5.32 -5.59 13.50
CA TRP A 44 -5.42 -6.78 12.65
C TRP A 44 -4.80 -8.02 13.30
N THR A 45 -3.59 -7.87 13.83
CA THR A 45 -2.91 -8.95 14.55
C THR A 45 -3.67 -9.36 15.81
N LEU A 46 -4.26 -8.39 16.52
CA LEU A 46 -5.07 -8.66 17.71
C LEU A 46 -6.38 -9.38 17.35
N TYR A 47 -7.02 -9.01 16.24
CA TYR A 47 -8.25 -9.64 15.75
C TYR A 47 -8.03 -11.11 15.36
N LEU A 48 -6.92 -11.41 14.66
CA LEU A 48 -6.51 -12.77 14.34
C LEU A 48 -6.30 -13.64 15.58
N LYS A 49 -5.79 -13.05 16.67
CA LYS A 49 -5.55 -13.78 17.92
C LYS A 49 -6.82 -13.99 18.72
N ASP A 50 -7.55 -12.91 19.02
CA ASP A 50 -8.60 -12.92 20.04
C ASP A 50 -9.97 -13.37 19.51
N PHE A 51 -10.30 -13.05 18.25
CA PHE A 51 -11.58 -13.44 17.65
C PHE A 51 -11.50 -14.74 16.83
N LEU A 52 -10.32 -15.05 16.30
CA LEU A 52 -10.10 -16.17 15.38
C LEU A 52 -9.26 -17.30 16.00
N GLY A 53 -8.78 -17.13 17.24
CA GLY A 53 -8.05 -18.15 17.98
C GLY A 53 -6.68 -18.50 17.38
N ALA A 54 -6.11 -17.63 16.54
CA ALA A 54 -4.84 -17.93 15.88
C ALA A 54 -3.70 -18.00 16.90
N THR A 55 -2.94 -19.10 16.83
CA THR A 55 -1.71 -19.26 17.61
C THR A 55 -0.63 -18.31 17.08
N TYR A 56 0.29 -17.87 17.94
CA TYR A 56 1.42 -16.99 17.57
C TYR A 56 2.20 -17.50 16.34
N THR A 57 2.34 -18.83 16.19
CA THR A 57 2.97 -19.47 15.04
C THR A 57 2.24 -19.18 13.73
N ASN A 58 0.91 -19.21 13.73
CA ASN A 58 0.09 -18.99 12.53
C ASN A 58 0.14 -17.53 12.07
N ILE A 59 0.16 -16.59 13.02
CA ILE A 59 0.34 -15.15 12.74
C ILE A 59 1.71 -14.89 12.09
N GLY A 60 2.75 -15.57 12.58
CA GLY A 60 4.09 -15.51 11.98
C GLY A 60 4.10 -15.99 10.54
N ILE A 61 3.55 -17.17 10.27
CA ILE A 61 3.45 -17.74 8.92
C ILE A 61 2.63 -16.83 8.00
N PHE A 62 1.50 -16.30 8.47
CA PHE A 62 0.68 -15.35 7.72
C PHE A 62 1.45 -14.08 7.33
N SER A 63 2.26 -13.56 8.25
CA SER A 63 3.09 -12.37 7.99
C SER A 63 4.18 -12.65 6.95
N MET A 64 4.75 -13.85 6.95
CA MET A 64 5.72 -14.28 5.95
C MET A 64 5.08 -14.40 4.56
N ILE A 65 3.91 -15.04 4.48
CA ILE A 65 3.15 -15.17 3.22
C ILE A 65 2.78 -13.79 2.68
N SER A 66 2.23 -12.91 3.52
CA SER A 66 1.86 -11.55 3.13
C SER A 66 3.06 -10.75 2.57
N THR A 67 4.25 -10.94 3.16
CA THR A 67 5.48 -10.27 2.71
C THR A 67 5.96 -10.85 1.36
N ALA A 68 5.91 -12.17 1.20
CA ALA A 68 6.29 -12.84 -0.04
C ALA A 68 5.35 -12.47 -1.20
N GLU A 69 4.03 -12.42 -0.94
CA GLU A 69 3.02 -11.95 -1.89
C GLU A 69 3.31 -10.50 -2.31
N ASN A 70 3.57 -9.61 -1.35
CA ASN A 70 3.85 -8.21 -1.67
C ASN A 70 5.07 -8.09 -2.58
N LEU A 71 6.16 -8.81 -2.29
CA LEU A 71 7.35 -8.87 -3.15
C LEU A 71 7.04 -9.38 -4.56
N LEU A 72 6.24 -10.45 -4.68
CA LEU A 72 5.86 -11.04 -5.95
C LEU A 72 5.00 -10.11 -6.80
N PHE A 73 4.10 -9.33 -6.19
CA PHE A 73 3.21 -8.40 -6.90
C PHE A 73 3.84 -7.03 -7.16
N GLN A 74 4.81 -6.61 -6.35
CA GLN A 74 5.46 -5.30 -6.49
C GLN A 74 6.29 -5.18 -7.79
N LEU A 75 6.97 -6.25 -8.19
CA LEU A 75 7.75 -6.31 -9.45
C LEU A 75 6.87 -6.15 -10.71
N PRO A 76 5.87 -7.01 -10.96
CA PRO A 76 4.99 -6.85 -12.11
C PRO A 76 4.14 -5.59 -12.00
N GLY A 77 3.70 -5.20 -10.78
CA GLY A 77 2.96 -3.95 -10.55
C GLY A 77 3.71 -2.71 -11.00
N GLY A 78 5.02 -2.64 -10.73
CA GLY A 78 5.91 -1.59 -11.24
C GLY A 78 6.03 -1.59 -12.76
N MET A 79 6.25 -2.75 -13.37
CA MET A 79 6.33 -2.88 -14.84
C MET A 79 5.01 -2.52 -15.54
N LEU A 80 3.88 -2.92 -14.95
CA LEU A 80 2.54 -2.55 -15.39
C LEU A 80 2.34 -1.03 -15.29
N ALA A 81 2.82 -0.40 -14.20
CA ALA A 81 2.69 1.04 -13.98
C ALA A 81 3.42 1.85 -15.06
N ASP A 82 4.61 1.39 -15.44
CA ASP A 82 5.43 2.02 -16.46
C ASP A 82 4.87 1.81 -17.87
N ARG A 83 4.25 0.64 -18.15
CA ARG A 83 3.68 0.32 -19.47
C ARG A 83 2.32 0.98 -19.75
N TYR A 84 1.41 1.00 -18.77
CA TYR A 84 0.02 1.48 -18.97
C TYR A 84 -0.22 2.93 -18.55
N GLY A 85 0.82 3.58 -18.02
CA GLY A 85 0.77 4.96 -17.56
C GLY A 85 0.46 5.04 -16.06
N ARG A 86 1.42 5.63 -15.34
CA ARG A 86 1.47 5.74 -13.88
C ARG A 86 0.16 6.23 -13.23
N ARG A 87 -0.53 7.19 -13.87
CA ARG A 87 -1.78 7.77 -13.35
C ARG A 87 -2.95 6.77 -13.30
N LYS A 88 -3.10 5.90 -14.31
CA LYS A 88 -4.20 4.92 -14.35
C LYS A 88 -3.99 3.82 -13.32
N ILE A 89 -2.76 3.36 -13.18
CA ILE A 89 -2.40 2.29 -12.23
C ILE A 89 -2.57 2.77 -10.80
N ILE A 90 -2.16 4.00 -10.46
CA ILE A 90 -2.40 4.58 -9.13
C ILE A 90 -3.91 4.66 -8.83
N LEU A 91 -4.74 5.05 -9.80
CA LEU A 91 -6.20 5.11 -9.59
C LEU A 91 -6.82 3.72 -9.40
N VAL A 92 -6.45 2.74 -10.22
CA VAL A 92 -6.95 1.36 -10.10
C VAL A 92 -6.50 0.72 -8.79
N GLY A 93 -5.23 0.90 -8.41
CA GLY A 93 -4.73 0.47 -7.11
C GLY A 93 -5.52 1.12 -5.98
N THR A 94 -5.66 2.45 -5.99
CA THR A 94 -6.44 3.14 -4.95
C THR A 94 -7.86 2.60 -4.83
N PHE A 95 -8.52 2.29 -5.94
CA PHE A 95 -9.87 1.72 -5.97
C PHE A 95 -9.93 0.29 -5.40
N ILE A 96 -9.00 -0.59 -5.80
CA ILE A 96 -8.86 -1.95 -5.25
C ILE A 96 -8.62 -1.88 -3.73
N ARG A 97 -7.83 -0.90 -3.28
CA ARG A 97 -7.51 -0.70 -1.87
C ARG A 97 -8.71 -0.34 -1.01
N THR A 98 -9.71 0.34 -1.59
CA THR A 98 -10.99 0.63 -0.91
C THR A 98 -11.85 -0.62 -0.74
N PHE A 99 -11.70 -1.62 -1.61
CA PHE A 99 -12.45 -2.88 -1.53
C PHE A 99 -11.86 -3.89 -0.54
N SER A 100 -10.55 -3.86 -0.26
CA SER A 100 -9.90 -4.72 0.73
C SER A 100 -10.57 -4.74 2.12
N PRO A 101 -10.93 -3.61 2.75
CA PRO A 101 -11.59 -3.64 4.07
C PRO A 101 -12.97 -4.30 4.05
N ILE A 102 -13.68 -4.31 2.91
CA ILE A 102 -14.98 -4.99 2.78
C ILE A 102 -14.79 -6.51 2.78
N LEU A 103 -13.74 -7.00 2.12
CA LEU A 103 -13.35 -8.43 2.16
C LEU A 103 -12.96 -8.88 3.57
N TYR A 104 -12.28 -8.01 4.33
CA TYR A 104 -11.93 -8.30 5.73
C TYR A 104 -13.15 -8.34 6.66
N PHE A 105 -14.15 -7.48 6.44
CA PHE A 105 -15.38 -7.48 7.23
C PHE A 105 -16.21 -8.76 7.04
N LEU A 106 -16.13 -9.39 5.87
CA LEU A 106 -16.90 -10.59 5.55
C LEU A 106 -16.21 -11.90 5.97
N ALA A 107 -14.99 -11.85 6.51
CA ALA A 107 -14.17 -13.01 6.82
C ALA A 107 -14.64 -13.72 8.12
N PRO A 108 -15.18 -14.96 8.04
CA PRO A 108 -15.64 -15.70 9.23
C PRO A 108 -14.53 -16.51 9.90
N SER A 109 -13.34 -16.65 9.29
CA SER A 109 -12.24 -17.51 9.76
C SER A 109 -10.87 -16.98 9.30
N TRP A 110 -9.78 -17.39 9.96
CA TRP A 110 -8.42 -16.84 9.73
C TRP A 110 -7.87 -17.22 8.34
N GLU A 111 -8.39 -18.29 7.75
CA GLU A 111 -8.07 -18.73 6.38
C GLU A 111 -8.61 -17.75 5.32
N TRP A 112 -9.70 -17.04 5.61
CA TRP A 112 -10.26 -15.98 4.75
C TRP A 112 -9.44 -14.70 4.75
N ALA A 113 -8.46 -14.57 5.65
CA ALA A 113 -7.49 -13.49 5.62
C ALA A 113 -6.49 -13.62 4.46
N ILE A 114 -6.27 -14.84 3.94
CA ILE A 114 -5.27 -15.12 2.90
C ILE A 114 -5.68 -14.50 1.55
N PRO A 115 -6.92 -14.69 1.05
CA PRO A 115 -7.37 -13.98 -0.16
C PRO A 115 -7.32 -12.45 -0.02
N ALA A 116 -7.63 -11.92 1.16
CA ALA A 116 -7.60 -10.49 1.42
C ALA A 116 -6.15 -9.94 1.47
N ALA A 117 -5.18 -10.74 1.93
CA ALA A 117 -3.76 -10.41 1.87
C ALA A 117 -3.26 -10.34 0.41
N ILE A 118 -3.66 -11.31 -0.43
CA ILE A 118 -3.32 -11.34 -1.87
C ILE A 118 -3.86 -10.09 -2.58
N VAL A 119 -5.14 -9.74 -2.33
CA VAL A 119 -5.76 -8.54 -2.90
C VAL A 119 -5.07 -7.27 -2.41
N SER A 120 -4.68 -7.23 -1.13
CA SER A 120 -3.92 -6.11 -0.58
C SER A 120 -2.50 -6.01 -1.17
N GLY A 121 -1.87 -7.12 -1.54
CA GLY A 121 -0.55 -7.15 -2.17
C GLY A 121 -0.54 -6.55 -3.59
N LEU A 122 -1.70 -6.47 -4.24
CA LEU A 122 -1.88 -5.89 -5.57
C LEU A 122 -1.87 -4.34 -5.59
N THR A 123 -1.77 -3.71 -4.42
CA THR A 123 -2.02 -2.27 -4.20
C THR A 123 -0.85 -1.53 -3.59
#